data_AF-G6AVQ4-F1
#
_entry.id   AF-G6AVQ4-F1
#
_cell.length_a   1.000
_cell.length_b   1.000
_cell.length_c   1.000
_cell.angle_alpha   90.00
_cell.angle_beta   90.00
_cell.angle_gamma   90.00
#
_symmetry.space_group_name_H-M   'P 1'
#
loop_
_entity.id
_entity.type
_entity.pdbx_description
1 polymer ?
#
loop_
_entity_poly.entity_id
_entity_poly.type
_entity_poly.pdbx_seq_one_letter_code
_entity_poly.pdbx_strand_id
1 'polypeptide(L)'
;MFFEVHSEKKIGFKKLSPNDLGLKKSGHQTHIGLYQHVLDFLPDNHVEKAAILIYDDYCEILNCDYGKINRSTGKMEAPNIKSGARNEHTIVNQIREFASLKPTCEWYLVWFGLQSEELVFWLISSDSEDFQHASNIFPTQNKVYDENSASFSLAIDFLEKKVNGVSIKLQEEIEVASQTGKQIKKYKKQDIEKANKLFKQIGYSGEQIIAQYLEKQKLAHTISNYRWMNANTESGMPFDFIINEGLEEENFIDVKSTRFDFNQYLYYSDEEIGFVHGLKEDKKYSVYRVFDMDNAKKKLRVCTNCMSYVSSVNADIADLSSKMEKVQTILQSIKIGVRPNDCFVNIQPQIIL
;
A
#
# COMPACT_ATOMS: atom_id res chain seq x y z
N MET A 1 -9.69 -2.63 4.25
CA MET A 1 -8.40 -3.08 4.82
C MET A 1 -7.58 -3.60 3.67
N PHE A 2 -6.30 -3.25 3.54
CA PHE A 2 -5.54 -3.60 2.34
C PHE A 2 -5.11 -5.09 2.38
N PHE A 3 -4.59 -5.50 3.52
CA PHE A 3 -4.22 -6.89 3.80
C PHE A 3 -5.34 -7.61 4.54
N GLU A 4 -5.81 -8.71 3.96
CA GLU A 4 -6.85 -9.60 4.49
C GLU A 4 -6.33 -11.03 4.50
N VAL A 5 -6.61 -11.77 5.57
CA VAL A 5 -6.15 -13.16 5.69
C VAL A 5 -6.82 -14.06 4.65
N HIS A 6 -6.06 -15.04 4.14
CA HIS A 6 -6.49 -16.00 3.12
C HIS A 6 -7.74 -16.77 3.55
N SER A 7 -8.54 -17.20 2.57
CA SER A 7 -9.82 -17.90 2.78
C SER A 7 -9.68 -19.24 3.52
N GLU A 8 -8.49 -19.85 3.52
CA GLU A 8 -8.16 -21.02 4.34
C GLU A 8 -8.24 -20.75 5.84
N LYS A 9 -8.08 -19.48 6.26
CA LYS A 9 -8.21 -19.04 7.66
C LYS A 9 -7.32 -19.85 8.61
N LYS A 10 -6.03 -19.99 8.26
CA LYS A 10 -5.04 -20.71 9.08
C LYS A 10 -3.90 -19.78 9.47
N ILE A 11 -3.49 -19.85 10.74
CA ILE A 11 -2.38 -19.10 11.30
C ILE A 11 -1.47 -20.07 12.05
N GLY A 12 -0.19 -20.11 11.69
CA GLY A 12 0.81 -20.86 12.45
C GLY A 12 1.46 -19.98 13.52
N PHE A 13 1.67 -20.53 14.71
CA PHE A 13 2.42 -19.87 15.78
C PHE A 13 3.45 -20.83 16.38
N LYS A 14 4.74 -20.47 16.31
CA LYS A 14 5.86 -21.32 16.72
C LYS A 14 6.86 -20.55 17.57
N LYS A 15 7.38 -21.20 18.61
CA LYS A 15 8.61 -20.76 19.28
C LYS A 15 9.82 -21.25 18.48
N LEU A 16 10.67 -20.34 18.05
CA LEU A 16 11.84 -20.66 17.23
C LEU A 16 12.93 -21.30 18.09
N SER A 17 13.51 -22.38 17.58
CA SER A 17 14.64 -23.05 18.22
C SER A 17 15.96 -22.34 17.90
N PRO A 18 17.03 -22.57 18.69
CA PRO A 18 18.36 -22.05 18.36
C PRO A 18 18.87 -22.47 16.97
N ASN A 19 18.40 -23.59 16.43
CA ASN A 19 18.73 -24.01 15.07
C ASN A 19 17.99 -23.17 14.01
N ASP A 20 16.70 -22.89 14.22
CA ASP A 20 15.92 -22.03 13.32
C ASP A 20 16.61 -20.65 13.20
N LEU A 21 17.04 -20.11 14.35
CA LEU A 21 17.71 -18.82 14.51
C LEU A 21 19.19 -18.80 14.08
N GLY A 22 19.79 -19.95 13.71
CA GLY A 22 21.19 -20.01 13.32
C GLY A 22 22.19 -19.69 14.45
N LEU A 23 21.75 -19.74 15.72
CA LEU A 23 22.56 -19.40 16.90
C LEU A 23 23.36 -20.58 17.46
N LYS A 24 23.09 -21.80 16.98
CA LYS A 24 23.78 -23.00 17.47
C LYS A 24 25.20 -23.10 16.89
N LYS A 25 26.19 -23.33 17.75
CA LYS A 25 27.61 -23.50 17.38
C LYS A 25 27.87 -24.75 16.53
N SER A 26 27.00 -25.77 16.59
CA SER A 26 27.12 -27.02 15.83
C SER A 26 25.83 -27.32 15.06
N GLY A 27 25.92 -27.32 13.73
CA GLY A 27 24.83 -27.59 12.80
C GLY A 27 24.60 -26.46 11.80
N HIS A 28 24.44 -26.81 10.53
CA HIS A 28 24.13 -25.87 9.44
C HIS A 28 22.69 -26.05 8.98
N GLN A 29 21.72 -25.74 9.84
CA GLN A 29 20.32 -25.75 9.41
C GLN A 29 20.09 -24.58 8.45
N THR A 30 19.68 -24.88 7.22
CA THR A 30 19.47 -23.89 6.15
C THR A 30 18.02 -23.43 6.03
N HIS A 31 17.15 -23.85 6.93
CA HIS A 31 15.70 -23.60 6.84
C HIS A 31 15.03 -23.42 8.19
N ILE A 32 13.84 -22.83 8.20
CA ILE A 32 12.92 -22.83 9.34
C ILE A 32 11.75 -23.76 8.97
N GLY A 33 11.52 -24.79 9.78
CA GLY A 33 10.38 -25.70 9.59
C GLY A 33 9.07 -25.05 10.03
N LEU A 34 8.06 -25.14 9.19
CA LEU A 34 6.70 -24.64 9.42
C LEU A 34 5.73 -25.82 9.67
N TYR A 35 4.56 -25.50 10.21
CA TYR A 35 3.48 -26.49 10.37
C TYR A 35 2.71 -26.69 9.07
N GLN A 36 2.27 -27.93 8.86
CA GLN A 36 1.34 -28.30 7.79
C GLN A 36 -0.02 -27.65 8.00
N HIS A 37 -0.81 -27.57 6.93
CA HIS A 37 -2.18 -27.07 6.98
C HIS A 37 -2.29 -25.60 7.39
N VAL A 38 -1.27 -24.80 7.02
CA VAL A 38 -1.28 -23.34 7.18
C VAL A 38 -1.24 -22.62 5.82
N LEU A 39 -0.55 -23.19 4.84
CA LEU A 39 -0.30 -22.59 3.53
C LEU A 39 -0.61 -23.62 2.43
N ASP A 40 -1.75 -24.31 2.53
CA ASP A 40 -2.08 -25.44 1.65
C ASP A 40 -2.44 -24.97 0.22
N PHE A 41 -2.76 -23.69 0.04
CA PHE A 41 -2.91 -23.04 -1.27
C PHE A 41 -1.59 -22.96 -2.05
N LEU A 42 -0.44 -23.16 -1.41
CA LEU A 42 0.84 -23.26 -2.11
C LEU A 42 1.02 -24.67 -2.69
N PRO A 43 1.60 -24.78 -3.89
CA PRO A 43 1.84 -26.08 -4.49
C PRO A 43 2.90 -26.85 -3.70
N ASP A 44 2.91 -28.17 -3.86
CA ASP A 44 3.81 -29.07 -3.14
C ASP A 44 5.27 -28.97 -3.60
N ASN A 45 5.50 -28.42 -4.80
CA ASN A 45 6.84 -28.17 -5.32
C ASN A 45 7.49 -26.96 -4.62
N HIS A 46 8.80 -26.86 -4.78
CA HIS A 46 9.54 -25.69 -4.32
C HIS A 46 9.10 -24.45 -5.10
N VAL A 47 8.87 -23.34 -4.38
CA VAL A 47 8.46 -22.06 -4.95
C VAL A 47 9.23 -20.93 -4.28
N GLU A 48 9.78 -20.04 -5.09
CA GLU A 48 10.24 -18.73 -4.65
C GLU A 48 9.10 -17.73 -4.73
N LYS A 49 8.77 -17.09 -3.60
CA LYS A 49 7.74 -16.04 -3.53
C LYS A 49 8.28 -14.81 -2.79
N ALA A 50 7.69 -13.66 -3.09
CA ALA A 50 7.76 -12.50 -2.22
C ALA A 50 6.95 -12.77 -0.94
N ALA A 51 7.48 -12.37 0.21
CA ALA A 51 6.81 -12.48 1.50
C ALA A 51 7.08 -11.23 2.35
N ILE A 52 6.11 -10.85 3.17
CA ILE A 52 6.20 -9.72 4.09
C ILE A 52 6.81 -10.22 5.41
N LEU A 53 7.90 -9.60 5.87
CA LEU A 53 8.45 -9.79 7.20
C LEU A 53 8.14 -8.57 8.07
N ILE A 54 7.56 -8.81 9.24
CA ILE A 54 7.26 -7.80 10.25
C ILE A 54 8.04 -8.10 11.52
N TYR A 55 8.68 -7.10 12.11
CA TYR A 55 9.30 -7.15 13.43
C TYR A 55 9.28 -5.76 14.07
N ASP A 56 8.58 -5.57 15.19
CA ASP A 56 8.30 -4.25 15.77
C ASP A 56 7.70 -3.30 14.71
N ASP A 57 8.42 -2.23 14.33
CA ASP A 57 8.06 -1.27 13.28
C ASP A 57 8.70 -1.58 11.91
N TYR A 58 9.56 -2.60 11.83
CA TYR A 58 10.12 -3.07 10.57
C TYR A 58 9.05 -3.82 9.77
N CYS A 59 8.90 -3.47 8.50
CA CYS A 59 8.03 -4.14 7.54
C CYS A 59 8.64 -4.06 6.14
N GLU A 60 9.11 -5.19 5.62
CA GLU A 60 9.66 -5.27 4.27
C GLU A 60 9.16 -6.51 3.53
N ILE A 61 9.20 -6.45 2.19
CA ILE A 61 9.00 -7.63 1.35
C ILE A 61 10.36 -8.19 0.99
N LEU A 62 10.57 -9.46 1.34
CA LEU A 62 11.79 -10.20 1.11
C LEU A 62 11.50 -11.47 0.31
N ASN A 63 12.56 -12.07 -0.22
CA ASN A 63 12.45 -13.36 -0.88
C ASN A 63 12.17 -14.47 0.14
N CYS A 64 11.24 -15.35 -0.22
CA CYS A 64 10.87 -16.53 0.54
C CYS A 64 11.01 -17.75 -0.35
N ASP A 65 12.09 -18.50 -0.16
CA ASP A 65 12.24 -19.86 -0.69
C ASP A 65 11.36 -20.79 0.15
N TYR A 66 10.16 -21.09 -0.34
CA TYR A 66 9.26 -22.06 0.26
C TYR A 66 9.48 -23.45 -0.36
N GLY A 67 9.37 -24.48 0.46
CA GLY A 67 9.31 -25.86 -0.01
C GLY A 67 8.76 -26.81 1.05
N LYS A 68 8.71 -28.09 0.70
CA LYS A 68 8.34 -29.17 1.63
C LYS A 68 9.53 -30.11 1.83
N ILE A 69 9.72 -30.58 3.07
CA ILE A 69 10.80 -31.53 3.39
C ILE A 69 10.36 -32.94 2.99
N ASN A 70 11.07 -33.54 2.03
CA ASN A 70 10.94 -34.96 1.71
C ASN A 70 11.66 -35.81 2.76
N ARG A 71 10.91 -36.52 3.60
CA ARG A 71 11.47 -37.53 4.52
C ARG A 71 11.63 -38.85 3.78
N SER A 72 12.79 -39.50 3.92
CA SER A 72 13.14 -40.79 3.30
C SER A 72 12.20 -41.94 3.69
N THR A 73 11.37 -41.77 4.71
CA THR A 73 10.44 -42.76 5.24
C THR A 73 9.02 -42.68 4.65
N GLY A 74 8.78 -41.82 3.64
CA GLY A 74 7.48 -41.69 2.97
C GLY A 74 6.36 -41.13 3.87
N LYS A 75 6.68 -40.54 5.02
CA LYS A 75 5.70 -40.02 6.00
C LYS A 75 5.85 -38.51 6.19
N MET A 76 4.77 -37.81 5.85
CA MET A 76 4.41 -36.39 6.01
C MET A 76 5.50 -35.32 5.73
N GLU A 77 5.18 -34.53 4.71
CA GLU A 77 5.90 -33.41 4.10
C GLU A 77 5.74 -32.13 4.95
N ALA A 78 6.70 -31.81 5.81
CA ALA A 78 6.62 -30.59 6.60
C ALA A 78 7.06 -29.38 5.75
N PRO A 79 6.25 -28.31 5.64
CA PRO A 79 6.65 -27.11 4.92
C PRO A 79 7.85 -26.44 5.59
N ASN A 80 8.65 -25.73 4.82
CA ASN A 80 9.78 -24.97 5.30
C ASN A 80 10.01 -23.70 4.47
N ILE A 81 10.76 -22.78 5.06
CA ILE A 81 11.36 -21.65 4.35
C ILE A 81 12.87 -21.71 4.47
N LYS A 82 13.62 -21.38 3.41
CA LYS A 82 15.08 -21.53 3.39
C LYS A 82 15.82 -20.18 3.38
N SER A 83 17.08 -20.23 3.78
CA SER A 83 18.02 -19.10 3.74
C SER A 83 18.37 -18.64 2.33
N GLY A 84 18.06 -19.43 1.31
CA GLY A 84 18.48 -19.17 -0.07
C GLY A 84 20.00 -19.35 -0.26
N ALA A 85 20.51 -18.81 -1.37
CA ALA A 85 21.94 -18.80 -1.68
C ALA A 85 22.72 -17.84 -0.78
N ARG A 86 24.06 -17.93 -0.82
CA ARG A 86 24.93 -17.09 -0.01
C ARG A 86 24.74 -15.61 -0.39
N ASN A 87 24.48 -14.77 0.61
CA ASN A 87 24.20 -13.33 0.50
C ASN A 87 22.83 -12.96 -0.09
N GLU A 88 21.89 -13.90 -0.20
CA GLU A 88 20.52 -13.54 -0.56
C GLU A 88 19.77 -12.90 0.61
N HIS A 89 19.02 -11.85 0.32
CA HIS A 89 18.18 -11.16 1.30
C HIS A 89 16.84 -11.88 1.41
N THR A 90 16.81 -12.93 2.23
CA THR A 90 15.63 -13.80 2.44
C THR A 90 14.99 -13.57 3.80
N ILE A 91 13.73 -13.99 3.94
CA ILE A 91 13.01 -14.01 5.23
C ILE A 91 13.86 -14.68 6.32
N VAL A 92 14.44 -15.84 6.03
CA VAL A 92 15.23 -16.60 7.01
C VAL A 92 16.51 -15.87 7.40
N ASN A 93 17.23 -15.27 6.44
CA ASN A 93 18.45 -14.54 6.75
C ASN A 93 18.16 -13.29 7.59
N GLN A 94 17.10 -12.55 7.28
CA GLN A 94 16.71 -11.37 8.04
C GLN A 94 16.26 -11.71 9.47
N ILE A 95 15.46 -12.78 9.64
CA ILE A 95 15.09 -13.27 10.98
C ILE A 95 16.33 -13.58 11.82
N ARG A 96 17.33 -14.24 11.21
CA ARG A 96 18.57 -14.61 11.90
C ARG A 96 19.43 -13.40 12.24
N GLU A 97 19.46 -12.39 11.37
CA GLU A 97 20.12 -11.12 11.66
C GLU A 97 19.50 -10.47 12.90
N PHE A 98 18.18 -10.29 12.96
CA PHE A 98 17.51 -9.74 14.14
C PHE A 98 17.76 -10.59 15.40
N ALA A 99 17.70 -11.91 15.28
CA ALA A 99 17.96 -12.82 16.39
C ALA A 99 19.39 -12.72 16.93
N SER A 100 20.37 -12.50 16.05
CA SER A 100 21.78 -12.35 16.43
C SER A 100 22.05 -11.08 17.25
N LEU A 101 21.23 -10.04 17.07
CA LEU A 101 21.33 -8.79 17.84
C LEU A 101 20.79 -8.96 19.27
N LYS A 102 19.86 -9.89 19.51
CA LYS A 102 19.32 -10.22 20.84
C LYS A 102 19.42 -11.74 21.13
N PRO A 103 20.63 -12.29 21.32
CA PRO A 103 20.85 -13.73 21.40
C PRO A 103 20.29 -14.36 22.69
N THR A 104 19.95 -13.55 23.70
CA THR A 104 19.39 -13.98 24.97
C THR A 104 17.86 -14.00 24.98
N CYS A 105 17.20 -13.37 24.00
CA CYS A 105 15.75 -13.37 23.92
C CYS A 105 15.22 -14.70 23.38
N GLU A 106 14.01 -15.06 23.81
CA GLU A 106 13.25 -16.09 23.12
C GLU A 106 12.55 -15.46 21.92
N TRP A 107 12.44 -16.23 20.83
CA TRP A 107 11.88 -15.74 19.57
C TRP A 107 10.69 -16.58 19.14
N TYR A 108 9.69 -15.91 18.59
CA TYR A 108 8.45 -16.51 18.12
C TYR A 108 8.15 -16.05 16.70
N LEU A 109 7.51 -16.93 15.95
CA LEU A 109 7.11 -16.68 14.58
C LEU A 109 5.62 -16.97 14.42
N VAL A 110 4.88 -15.97 13.98
CA VAL A 110 3.53 -16.12 13.45
C VAL A 110 3.60 -16.08 11.93
N TRP A 111 2.89 -16.97 11.24
CA TRP A 111 2.79 -16.92 9.78
C TRP A 111 1.41 -17.31 9.26
N PHE A 112 1.04 -16.72 8.14
CA PHE A 112 -0.24 -16.96 7.47
C PHE A 112 -0.17 -16.49 6.01
N GLY A 113 -1.13 -16.94 5.20
CA GLY A 113 -1.34 -16.43 3.85
C GLY A 113 -2.35 -15.28 3.84
N LEU A 114 -2.18 -14.36 2.90
CA LEU A 114 -3.17 -13.33 2.55
C LEU A 114 -4.08 -13.82 1.42
N GLN A 115 -5.22 -13.18 1.21
CA GLN A 115 -6.08 -13.45 0.04
C GLN A 115 -5.34 -13.28 -1.31
N SER A 116 -4.29 -12.45 -1.36
CA SER A 116 -3.38 -12.30 -2.51
C SER A 116 -2.39 -13.46 -2.69
N GLU A 117 -2.49 -14.50 -1.85
CA GLU A 117 -1.52 -15.59 -1.74
C GLU A 117 -0.09 -15.13 -1.45
N GLU A 118 0.07 -13.92 -0.91
CA GLU A 118 1.30 -13.44 -0.30
C GLU A 118 1.45 -14.05 1.08
N LEU A 119 2.69 -14.30 1.49
CA LEU A 119 3.01 -14.85 2.79
C LEU A 119 3.37 -13.73 3.74
N VAL A 120 2.86 -13.80 4.96
CA VAL A 120 3.22 -12.87 6.03
C VAL A 120 3.91 -13.65 7.14
N PHE A 121 5.04 -13.12 7.58
CA PHE A 121 5.80 -13.60 8.73
C PHE A 121 5.92 -12.47 9.73
N TRP A 122 5.39 -12.67 10.94
CA TRP A 122 5.54 -11.73 12.05
C TRP A 122 6.46 -12.36 13.09
N LEU A 123 7.67 -11.80 13.18
CA LEU A 123 8.69 -12.17 14.14
C LEU A 123 8.49 -11.38 15.42
N ILE A 124 8.59 -12.06 16.56
CA ILE A 124 8.33 -11.49 17.89
C ILE A 124 9.47 -11.92 18.82
N SER A 125 10.08 -10.96 19.52
CA SER A 125 11.03 -11.24 20.60
C SER A 125 10.33 -11.20 21.95
N SER A 126 10.76 -12.03 22.90
CA SER A 126 10.11 -12.14 24.22
C SER A 126 10.11 -10.85 25.07
N ASP A 127 10.95 -9.88 24.70
CA ASP A 127 11.08 -8.58 25.36
C ASP A 127 10.24 -7.46 24.73
N SER A 128 9.49 -7.73 23.66
CA SER A 128 8.70 -6.70 22.96
C SER A 128 7.26 -6.56 23.46
N GLU A 129 6.62 -5.42 23.18
CA GLU A 129 5.18 -5.22 23.40
C GLU A 129 4.34 -6.19 22.56
N ASP A 130 4.82 -6.47 21.34
CA ASP A 130 4.23 -7.47 20.43
C ASP A 130 4.08 -8.84 21.11
N PHE A 131 5.03 -9.24 21.98
CA PHE A 131 4.93 -10.48 22.73
C PHE A 131 3.77 -10.51 23.71
N GLN A 132 3.50 -9.40 24.41
CA GLN A 132 2.38 -9.31 25.35
C GLN A 132 1.02 -9.48 24.64
N HIS A 133 0.89 -8.87 23.46
CA HIS A 133 -0.30 -9.05 22.63
C HIS A 133 -0.40 -10.48 22.10
N ALA A 134 0.69 -11.01 21.54
CA ALA A 134 0.74 -12.36 20.98
C ALA A 134 0.46 -13.44 22.03
N SER A 135 0.96 -13.31 23.26
CA SER A 135 0.70 -14.29 24.32
C SER A 135 -0.76 -14.36 24.74
N ASN A 136 -1.50 -13.24 24.65
CA ASN A 136 -2.93 -13.20 24.94
C ASN A 136 -3.76 -13.83 23.81
N ILE A 137 -3.35 -13.60 22.56
CA ILE A 137 -4.05 -14.09 21.37
C ILE A 137 -3.74 -15.58 21.10
N PHE A 138 -2.48 -15.98 21.31
CA PHE A 138 -1.95 -17.31 21.04
C PHE A 138 -1.49 -17.97 22.35
N PRO A 139 -2.42 -18.41 23.22
CA PRO A 139 -2.09 -18.95 24.55
C PRO A 139 -1.31 -20.27 24.50
N THR A 140 -1.23 -20.93 23.34
CA THR A 140 -0.55 -22.20 23.15
C THR A 140 0.49 -22.05 22.06
N GLN A 141 1.76 -22.13 22.44
CA GLN A 141 2.88 -22.15 21.50
C GLN A 141 2.85 -23.41 20.64
N ASN A 142 3.46 -23.32 19.46
CA ASN A 142 3.67 -24.47 18.56
C ASN A 142 2.36 -25.08 18.05
N LYS A 143 1.43 -24.22 17.64
CA LYS A 143 0.07 -24.59 17.26
C LYS A 143 -0.37 -23.90 15.97
N VAL A 144 -1.27 -24.56 15.24
CA VAL A 144 -2.07 -23.94 14.16
C VAL A 144 -3.41 -23.48 14.74
N TYR A 145 -3.72 -22.22 14.51
CA TYR A 145 -4.98 -21.58 14.86
C TYR A 145 -5.84 -21.46 13.61
N ASP A 146 -7.13 -21.75 13.76
CA ASP A 146 -8.13 -21.72 12.70
C ASP A 146 -9.47 -21.23 13.22
N GLU A 147 -10.49 -21.14 12.36
CA GLU A 147 -11.81 -20.63 12.73
C GLU A 147 -12.50 -21.38 13.88
N ASN A 148 -12.07 -22.60 14.22
CA ASN A 148 -12.58 -23.34 15.37
C ASN A 148 -11.89 -22.95 16.70
N SER A 149 -10.81 -22.16 16.62
CA SER A 149 -10.10 -21.66 17.78
C SER A 149 -10.79 -20.42 18.34
N ALA A 150 -11.10 -20.41 19.63
CA ALA A 150 -11.79 -19.29 20.28
C ALA A 150 -11.06 -17.94 20.14
N SER A 151 -9.74 -17.96 19.98
CA SER A 151 -8.93 -16.76 19.79
C SER A 151 -8.74 -16.33 18.33
N PHE A 152 -9.33 -17.05 17.37
CA PHE A 152 -9.04 -16.83 15.95
C PHE A 152 -9.53 -15.49 15.44
N SER A 153 -10.76 -15.08 15.77
CA SER A 153 -11.28 -13.76 15.37
C SER A 153 -10.42 -12.62 15.92
N LEU A 154 -10.02 -12.71 17.18
CA LEU A 154 -9.09 -11.77 17.82
C LEU A 154 -7.73 -11.75 17.12
N ALA A 155 -7.23 -12.92 16.70
CA ALA A 155 -5.97 -13.04 15.96
C ALA A 155 -6.05 -12.35 14.60
N ILE A 156 -7.13 -12.56 13.84
CA ILE A 156 -7.35 -11.91 12.54
C ILE A 156 -7.42 -10.40 12.71
N ASP A 157 -8.28 -9.89 13.59
CA ASP A 157 -8.45 -8.45 13.79
C ASP A 157 -7.13 -7.78 14.19
N PHE A 158 -6.34 -8.42 15.05
CA PHE A 158 -5.05 -7.90 15.47
C PHE A 158 -4.02 -7.97 14.34
N LEU A 159 -3.88 -9.10 13.67
CA LEU A 159 -2.90 -9.29 12.60
C LEU A 159 -3.17 -8.35 11.44
N GLU A 160 -4.43 -8.21 11.02
CA GLU A 160 -4.77 -7.28 9.96
C GLU A 160 -4.46 -5.84 10.40
N LYS A 161 -4.80 -5.42 11.63
CA LYS A 161 -4.41 -4.09 12.13
C LYS A 161 -2.89 -3.89 12.18
N LYS A 162 -2.14 -4.88 12.68
CA LYS A 162 -0.68 -4.84 12.78
C LYS A 162 -0.08 -4.69 11.39
N VAL A 163 -0.41 -5.60 10.47
CA VAL A 163 0.09 -5.57 9.09
C VAL A 163 -0.27 -4.24 8.44
N ASN A 164 -1.53 -3.80 8.48
CA ASN A 164 -1.94 -2.55 7.83
C ASN A 164 -1.27 -1.31 8.47
N GLY A 165 -0.98 -1.33 9.77
CA GLY A 165 -0.29 -0.23 10.46
C GLY A 165 1.20 -0.14 10.13
N VAL A 166 1.93 -1.26 10.12
CA VAL A 166 3.38 -1.26 9.83
C VAL A 166 3.69 -1.20 8.33
N SER A 167 2.72 -1.55 7.48
CA SER A 167 2.86 -1.54 6.02
C SER A 167 2.46 -0.22 5.36
N ILE A 168 2.27 0.88 6.11
CA ILE A 168 1.85 2.17 5.53
C ILE A 168 2.76 2.58 4.36
N LYS A 169 4.09 2.56 4.56
CA LYS A 169 5.07 2.86 3.50
C LYS A 169 4.95 1.92 2.29
N LEU A 170 4.64 0.64 2.56
CA LEU A 170 4.43 -0.35 1.51
C LEU A 170 3.16 -0.03 0.71
N GLN A 171 2.07 0.34 1.39
CA GLN A 171 0.82 0.74 0.75
C GLN A 171 0.99 2.06 -0.03
N GLU A 172 1.80 3.00 0.47
CA GLU A 172 2.18 4.22 -0.25
C GLU A 172 2.97 3.88 -1.54
N GLU A 173 3.95 2.98 -1.47
CA GLU A 173 4.70 2.52 -2.66
C GLU A 173 3.78 1.85 -3.70
N ILE A 174 2.83 1.02 -3.24
CA ILE A 174 1.86 0.38 -4.11
C ILE A 174 0.92 1.42 -4.73
N GLU A 175 0.53 2.47 -3.99
CA GLU A 175 -0.24 3.62 -4.49
C GLU A 175 0.49 4.35 -5.63
N VAL A 176 1.79 4.53 -5.49
CA VAL A 176 2.62 5.11 -6.54
C VAL A 176 2.70 4.19 -7.75
N ALA A 177 2.96 2.89 -7.55
CA ALA A 177 3.09 1.91 -8.62
C ALA A 177 1.81 1.78 -9.45
N SER A 178 0.66 1.78 -8.78
CA SER A 178 -0.65 1.66 -9.40
C SER A 178 -0.99 2.87 -10.27
N GLN A 179 -0.65 4.08 -9.81
CA GLN A 179 -0.94 5.32 -10.54
C GLN A 179 0.03 5.59 -11.70
N THR A 180 1.27 5.12 -11.60
CA THR A 180 2.30 5.32 -12.64
C THR A 180 2.39 4.17 -13.64
N GLY A 181 1.74 3.04 -13.37
CA GLY A 181 1.92 1.80 -14.14
C GLY A 181 3.32 1.20 -14.03
N LYS A 182 4.19 1.74 -13.16
CA LYS A 182 5.54 1.22 -12.95
C LYS A 182 5.44 -0.14 -12.29
N GLN A 183 5.84 -1.19 -13.02
CA GLN A 183 6.04 -2.50 -12.41
C GLN A 183 7.22 -2.42 -11.44
N ILE A 184 6.91 -2.32 -10.16
CA ILE A 184 7.89 -2.62 -9.12
C ILE A 184 7.96 -4.14 -9.06
N LYS A 185 9.11 -4.73 -9.44
CA LYS A 185 9.36 -6.19 -9.44
C LYS A 185 9.01 -6.91 -8.13
N LYS A 186 8.83 -6.13 -7.05
CA LYS A 186 8.50 -6.54 -5.68
C LYS A 186 7.04 -7.00 -5.50
N TYR A 187 6.07 -6.50 -6.30
CA TYR A 187 4.63 -6.78 -6.11
C TYR A 187 4.05 -7.64 -7.22
N LYS A 188 3.13 -8.57 -6.90
CA LYS A 188 2.46 -9.35 -7.93
C LYS A 188 1.44 -8.47 -8.67
N LYS A 189 1.10 -8.89 -9.89
CA LYS A 189 0.07 -8.23 -10.71
C LYS A 189 -1.27 -8.09 -9.96
N GLN A 190 -1.66 -9.11 -9.21
CA GLN A 190 -2.92 -9.12 -8.45
C GLN A 190 -2.95 -8.04 -7.35
N ASP A 191 -1.81 -7.78 -6.68
CA ASP A 191 -1.72 -6.75 -5.64
C ASP A 191 -1.85 -5.35 -6.25
N ILE A 192 -1.20 -5.13 -7.40
CA ILE A 192 -1.33 -3.89 -8.18
C ILE A 192 -2.77 -3.72 -8.66
N GLU A 193 -3.45 -4.78 -9.11
CA GLU A 193 -4.86 -4.75 -9.50
C GLU A 193 -5.80 -4.46 -8.32
N LYS A 194 -5.57 -5.06 -7.15
CA LYS A 194 -6.33 -4.80 -5.91
C LYS A 194 -6.14 -3.35 -5.47
N ALA A 195 -4.91 -2.87 -5.49
CA ALA A 195 -4.59 -1.50 -5.15
C ALA A 195 -5.22 -0.51 -6.13
N ASN A 196 -5.13 -0.76 -7.44
CA ASN A 196 -5.83 0.02 -8.47
C ASN A 196 -7.34 0.11 -8.20
N LYS A 197 -7.99 -1.01 -7.86
CA LYS A 197 -9.42 -1.01 -7.50
C LYS A 197 -9.68 -0.14 -6.27
N LEU A 198 -8.85 -0.28 -5.23
CA LEU A 198 -8.98 0.51 -4.01
C LEU A 198 -8.76 2.01 -4.28
N PHE A 199 -7.77 2.39 -5.08
CA PHE A 199 -7.54 3.81 -5.41
C PHE A 199 -8.66 4.41 -6.22
N LYS A 200 -9.23 3.67 -7.18
CA LYS A 200 -10.44 4.12 -7.89
C LYS A 200 -11.60 4.35 -6.93
N GLN A 201 -11.79 3.45 -5.95
CA GLN A 201 -12.82 3.60 -4.92
C GLN A 201 -12.55 4.81 -4.01
N ILE A 202 -11.31 5.05 -3.61
CA ILE A 202 -10.91 6.20 -2.78
C ILE A 202 -11.08 7.51 -3.55
N GLY A 203 -10.68 7.55 -4.82
CA GLY A 203 -10.88 8.69 -5.72
C GLY A 203 -12.37 9.08 -5.80
N TYR A 204 -13.20 8.12 -6.20
CA TYR A 204 -14.65 8.34 -6.30
C TYR A 204 -15.29 8.72 -4.95
N SER A 205 -14.88 8.08 -3.85
CA SER A 205 -15.36 8.44 -2.50
C SER A 205 -14.98 9.86 -2.12
N GLY A 206 -13.78 10.32 -2.51
CA GLY A 206 -13.36 11.68 -2.31
C GLY A 206 -14.17 12.69 -3.11
N GLU A 207 -14.46 12.40 -4.38
CA GLU A 207 -15.36 13.22 -5.19
C GLU A 207 -16.76 13.32 -4.56
N GLN A 208 -17.32 12.22 -4.07
CA GLN A 208 -18.60 12.22 -3.35
C GLN A 208 -18.58 13.13 -2.11
N ILE A 209 -17.49 13.08 -1.36
CA ILE A 209 -17.29 13.94 -0.18
C ILE A 209 -17.21 15.42 -0.60
N ILE A 210 -16.51 15.73 -1.70
CA ILE A 210 -16.44 17.09 -2.24
C ILE A 210 -17.80 17.55 -2.74
N ALA A 211 -18.59 16.71 -3.41
CA ALA A 211 -19.94 17.05 -3.82
C ALA A 211 -20.82 17.45 -2.62
N GLN A 212 -20.76 16.69 -1.51
CA GLN A 212 -21.46 17.02 -0.27
C GLN A 212 -20.97 18.34 0.34
N TYR A 213 -19.66 18.59 0.30
CA TYR A 213 -19.07 19.85 0.74
C TYR A 213 -19.56 21.03 -0.10
N LEU A 214 -19.51 20.93 -1.43
CA LEU A 214 -19.95 21.97 -2.35
C LEU A 214 -21.46 22.24 -2.25
N GLU A 215 -22.28 21.22 -2.00
CA GLU A 215 -23.71 21.42 -1.72
C GLU A 215 -23.92 22.26 -0.46
N LYS A 216 -23.16 22.01 0.62
CA LYS A 216 -23.20 22.86 1.83
C LYS A 216 -22.77 24.29 1.51
N GLN A 217 -21.71 24.49 0.71
CA GLN A 217 -21.25 25.82 0.31
C GLN A 217 -22.29 26.57 -0.53
N LYS A 218 -23.00 25.87 -1.41
CA LYS A 218 -24.10 26.41 -2.22
C LYS A 218 -25.29 26.82 -1.35
N LEU A 219 -25.71 25.97 -0.41
CA LEU A 219 -26.78 26.27 0.53
C LEU A 219 -26.43 27.46 1.45
N ALA A 220 -25.14 27.63 1.76
CA ALA A 220 -24.61 28.76 2.51
C ALA A 220 -24.37 30.01 1.64
N HIS A 221 -24.73 30.00 0.35
CA HIS A 221 -24.50 31.08 -0.61
C HIS A 221 -23.02 31.52 -0.74
N THR A 222 -22.07 30.62 -0.42
CA THR A 222 -20.63 30.86 -0.65
C THR A 222 -20.26 30.62 -2.11
N ILE A 223 -21.01 29.77 -2.80
CA ILE A 223 -20.94 29.57 -4.25
C ILE A 223 -22.35 29.65 -4.84
N SER A 224 -22.47 29.99 -6.12
CA SER A 224 -23.77 30.08 -6.79
C SER A 224 -24.27 28.70 -7.21
N ASN A 225 -23.39 27.91 -7.84
CA ASN A 225 -23.68 26.55 -8.29
C ASN A 225 -22.38 25.73 -8.46
N TYR A 226 -22.54 24.43 -8.67
CA TYR A 226 -21.45 23.56 -9.13
C TYR A 226 -22.02 22.46 -10.03
N ARG A 227 -21.15 21.86 -10.84
CA ARG A 227 -21.42 20.69 -11.68
C ARG A 227 -20.36 19.63 -11.43
N TRP A 228 -20.78 18.41 -11.08
CA TRP A 228 -19.91 17.25 -10.93
C TRP A 228 -19.88 16.46 -12.23
N MET A 229 -18.71 16.35 -12.85
CA MET A 229 -18.53 15.75 -14.17
C MET A 229 -18.71 14.23 -14.15
N ASN A 230 -18.30 13.57 -13.05
CA ASN A 230 -18.27 12.11 -12.94
C ASN A 230 -19.42 11.54 -12.08
N ALA A 231 -20.47 12.31 -11.82
CA ALA A 231 -21.57 11.92 -10.92
C ALA A 231 -22.21 10.56 -11.28
N ASN A 232 -22.35 10.27 -12.58
CA ASN A 232 -22.94 9.02 -13.07
C ASN A 232 -21.91 8.07 -13.68
N THR A 233 -20.99 8.61 -14.47
CA THR A 233 -19.98 7.87 -15.24
C THR A 233 -18.75 8.75 -15.42
N GLU A 234 -17.57 8.13 -15.49
CA GLU A 234 -16.31 8.80 -15.82
C GLU A 234 -16.44 9.62 -17.11
N SER A 235 -16.24 10.92 -17.01
CA SER A 235 -16.40 11.85 -18.12
C SER A 235 -15.16 11.93 -19.02
N GLY A 236 -13.99 11.52 -18.50
CA GLY A 236 -12.70 11.68 -19.17
C GLY A 236 -12.22 13.13 -19.23
N MET A 237 -12.84 14.03 -18.47
CA MET A 237 -12.43 15.43 -18.39
C MET A 237 -11.19 15.56 -17.48
N PRO A 238 -10.31 16.54 -17.73
CA PRO A 238 -9.09 16.77 -16.93
C PRO A 238 -9.37 17.44 -15.57
N PHE A 239 -10.62 17.39 -15.10
CA PHE A 239 -11.11 17.96 -13.85
C PHE A 239 -12.43 17.27 -13.48
N ASP A 240 -12.79 17.31 -12.20
CA ASP A 240 -13.95 16.60 -11.66
C ASP A 240 -15.16 17.52 -11.46
N PHE A 241 -14.95 18.81 -11.14
CA PHE A 241 -16.03 19.77 -10.94
C PHE A 241 -15.79 21.10 -11.64
N ILE A 242 -16.89 21.80 -11.92
CA ILE A 242 -16.89 23.21 -12.27
C ILE A 242 -17.76 23.95 -11.25
N ILE A 243 -17.22 24.99 -10.62
CA ILE A 243 -17.97 25.93 -9.78
C ILE A 243 -18.28 27.16 -10.60
N ASN A 244 -19.48 27.73 -10.43
CA ASN A 244 -19.88 29.01 -11.03
C ASN A 244 -19.67 29.06 -12.55
N GLU A 245 -20.02 27.97 -13.25
CA GLU A 245 -19.80 27.82 -14.70
C GLU A 245 -20.38 29.02 -15.49
N GLY A 246 -19.56 29.61 -16.36
CA GLY A 246 -19.91 30.77 -17.17
C GLY A 246 -19.94 32.12 -16.42
N LEU A 247 -19.54 32.16 -15.15
CA LEU A 247 -19.42 33.39 -14.37
C LEU A 247 -17.95 33.84 -14.27
N GLU A 248 -17.72 35.07 -13.79
CA GLU A 248 -16.36 35.60 -13.57
C GLU A 248 -15.56 34.76 -12.57
N GLU A 249 -16.24 34.18 -11.57
CA GLU A 249 -15.66 33.31 -10.54
C GLU A 249 -15.65 31.82 -10.91
N GLU A 250 -15.69 31.50 -12.21
CA GLU A 250 -15.61 30.12 -12.68
C GLU A 250 -14.31 29.44 -12.19
N ASN A 251 -14.43 28.24 -11.64
CA ASN A 251 -13.30 27.46 -11.14
C ASN A 251 -13.44 25.98 -11.49
N PHE A 252 -12.44 25.44 -12.16
CA PHE A 252 -12.27 24.02 -12.44
C PHE A 252 -11.58 23.36 -11.24
N ILE A 253 -12.17 22.30 -10.72
CA ILE A 253 -11.66 21.58 -9.55
C ILE A 253 -11.30 20.16 -9.93
N ASP A 254 -10.10 19.78 -9.55
CA ASP A 254 -9.60 18.42 -9.59
C ASP A 254 -9.46 17.88 -8.15
N VAL A 255 -10.11 16.75 -7.87
CA VAL A 255 -10.17 16.12 -6.55
C VAL A 255 -9.13 15.01 -6.48
N LYS A 256 -8.06 15.28 -5.73
CA LYS A 256 -7.00 14.29 -5.51
C LYS A 256 -7.17 13.68 -4.12
N SER A 257 -7.54 12.40 -4.06
CA SER A 257 -7.80 11.71 -2.78
C SER A 257 -6.71 10.73 -2.38
N THR A 258 -6.45 10.60 -1.08
CA THR A 258 -5.53 9.58 -0.56
C THR A 258 -5.95 9.10 0.83
N ARG A 259 -5.55 7.87 1.18
CA ARG A 259 -5.72 7.30 2.52
C ARG A 259 -4.70 7.86 3.51
N PHE A 260 -3.61 8.39 2.98
CA PHE A 260 -2.44 8.86 3.74
C PHE A 260 -2.52 10.36 4.03
N ASP A 261 -1.38 10.92 4.46
CA ASP A 261 -1.29 12.33 4.78
C ASP A 261 -1.38 13.24 3.54
N PHE A 262 -1.47 14.54 3.82
CA PHE A 262 -1.57 15.57 2.78
C PHE A 262 -0.41 15.54 1.78
N ASN A 263 0.82 15.28 2.23
CA ASN A 263 2.06 15.42 1.44
C ASN A 263 2.29 14.27 0.46
N GLN A 264 1.47 13.21 0.51
CA GLN A 264 1.52 12.13 -0.47
C GLN A 264 1.43 12.70 -1.90
N TYR A 265 2.21 12.11 -2.81
CA TYR A 265 2.30 12.57 -4.20
C TYR A 265 0.93 12.71 -4.87
N LEU A 266 0.78 13.79 -5.62
CA LEU A 266 -0.30 14.04 -6.56
C LEU A 266 0.17 13.59 -7.94
N TYR A 267 -0.65 12.82 -8.64
CA TYR A 267 -0.35 12.36 -9.99
C TYR A 267 -1.20 13.09 -11.01
N TYR A 268 -0.52 13.64 -12.02
CA TYR A 268 -1.12 14.32 -13.17
C TYR A 268 -0.81 13.55 -14.46
N SER A 269 -1.76 13.53 -15.39
CA SER A 269 -1.51 13.23 -16.79
C SER A 269 -1.03 14.46 -17.55
N ASP A 270 -0.44 14.24 -18.72
CA ASP A 270 -0.10 15.32 -19.64
C ASP A 270 -1.34 16.08 -20.14
N GLU A 271 -2.50 15.44 -20.25
CA GLU A 271 -3.75 16.13 -20.58
C GLU A 271 -4.21 17.08 -19.46
N GLU A 272 -4.07 16.68 -18.19
CA GLU A 272 -4.38 17.55 -17.04
C GLU A 272 -3.45 18.76 -17.01
N ILE A 273 -2.13 18.54 -17.16
CA ILE A 273 -1.14 19.62 -17.24
C ILE A 273 -1.43 20.57 -18.40
N GLY A 274 -1.72 20.02 -19.58
CA GLY A 274 -2.04 20.80 -20.78
C GLY A 274 -3.31 21.63 -20.62
N PHE A 275 -4.35 21.07 -20.00
CA PHE A 275 -5.60 21.78 -19.70
C PHE A 275 -5.34 22.97 -18.77
N VAL A 276 -4.68 22.75 -17.64
CA VAL A 276 -4.41 23.81 -16.66
C VAL A 276 -3.54 24.90 -17.28
N HIS A 277 -2.51 24.54 -18.05
CA HIS A 277 -1.69 25.52 -18.78
C HIS A 277 -2.51 26.35 -19.79
N GLY A 278 -3.51 25.74 -20.41
CA GLY A 278 -4.42 26.37 -21.37
C GLY A 278 -5.33 27.44 -20.77
N LEU A 279 -5.62 27.38 -19.46
CA LEU A 279 -6.48 28.35 -18.77
C LEU A 279 -5.87 29.75 -18.69
N LYS A 280 -4.53 29.86 -18.71
CA LYS A 280 -3.76 31.12 -18.62
C LYS A 280 -4.04 31.97 -17.36
N GLU A 281 -4.77 31.45 -16.38
CA GLU A 281 -5.15 32.17 -15.17
C GLU A 281 -5.14 31.26 -13.93
N ASP A 282 -4.36 31.62 -12.91
CA ASP A 282 -4.15 30.81 -11.69
C ASP A 282 -5.43 30.58 -10.88
N LYS A 283 -6.35 31.53 -10.90
CA LYS A 283 -7.59 31.47 -10.10
C LYS A 283 -8.64 30.53 -10.67
N LYS A 284 -8.49 30.11 -11.93
CA LYS A 284 -9.47 29.25 -12.61
C LYS A 284 -9.31 27.78 -12.32
N TYR A 285 -8.23 27.37 -11.66
CA TYR A 285 -8.00 25.96 -11.34
C TYR A 285 -7.61 25.78 -9.88
N SER A 286 -8.22 24.78 -9.23
CA SER A 286 -7.92 24.39 -7.86
C SER A 286 -7.81 22.88 -7.75
N VAL A 287 -6.93 22.42 -6.86
CA VAL A 287 -6.96 21.02 -6.40
C VAL A 287 -7.58 20.94 -5.01
N TYR A 288 -8.60 20.10 -4.90
CA TYR A 288 -9.24 19.79 -3.62
C TYR A 288 -8.62 18.48 -3.12
N ARG A 289 -7.63 18.58 -2.23
CA ARG A 289 -6.91 17.43 -1.68
C ARG A 289 -7.68 16.87 -0.50
N VAL A 290 -8.32 15.72 -0.68
CA VAL A 290 -8.95 14.96 0.41
C VAL A 290 -7.96 13.91 0.90
N PHE A 291 -7.64 13.93 2.19
CA PHE A 291 -6.62 13.07 2.76
C PHE A 291 -7.07 12.50 4.11
N ASP A 292 -6.29 11.55 4.65
CA ASP A 292 -6.66 10.78 5.82
C ASP A 292 -8.00 10.04 5.64
N MET A 293 -8.26 9.51 4.44
CA MET A 293 -9.57 8.93 4.07
C MET A 293 -10.00 7.73 4.93
N ASP A 294 -9.04 7.01 5.53
CA ASP A 294 -9.31 5.91 6.46
C ASP A 294 -9.73 6.38 7.86
N ASN A 295 -9.46 7.64 8.20
CA ASN A 295 -9.82 8.18 9.52
C ASN A 295 -11.31 8.48 9.60
N ALA A 296 -11.85 8.45 10.83
CA ALA A 296 -13.25 8.80 11.07
C ALA A 296 -13.56 10.23 10.59
N LYS A 297 -12.60 11.15 10.77
CA LYS A 297 -12.67 12.56 10.33
C LYS A 297 -11.77 12.75 9.11
N LYS A 298 -12.39 12.92 7.95
CA LYS A 298 -11.70 13.18 6.68
C LYS A 298 -11.28 14.63 6.66
N LYS A 299 -10.19 14.92 5.96
CA LYS A 299 -9.60 16.26 5.92
C LYS A 299 -9.51 16.75 4.49
N LEU A 300 -9.71 18.06 4.33
CA LEU A 300 -9.59 18.76 3.06
C LEU A 300 -8.59 19.90 3.18
N ARG A 301 -7.79 20.08 2.13
CA ARG A 301 -7.11 21.34 1.84
C ARG A 301 -7.35 21.74 0.39
N VAL A 302 -7.64 23.02 0.18
CA VAL A 302 -7.78 23.60 -1.15
C VAL A 302 -6.43 24.18 -1.56
N CYS A 303 -5.91 23.72 -2.70
CA CYS A 303 -4.61 24.09 -3.24
C CYS A 303 -4.81 24.89 -4.52
N THR A 304 -4.15 26.05 -4.62
CA THR A 304 -4.31 27.02 -5.72
C THR A 304 -2.96 27.62 -6.09
N ASN A 305 -2.94 28.39 -7.19
CA ASN A 305 -1.75 29.05 -7.71
C ASN A 305 -0.62 28.06 -8.07
N CYS A 306 -0.89 27.20 -9.07
CA CYS A 306 0.07 26.21 -9.57
C CYS A 306 0.58 26.52 -10.99
N MET A 307 0.14 27.62 -11.62
CA MET A 307 0.45 27.89 -13.02
C MET A 307 1.95 28.00 -13.30
N SER A 308 2.74 28.51 -12.35
CA SER A 308 4.21 28.56 -12.48
C SER A 308 4.81 27.17 -12.61
N TYR A 309 4.38 26.22 -11.76
CA TYR A 309 4.84 24.84 -11.82
C TYR A 309 4.35 24.17 -13.11
N VAL A 310 3.05 24.25 -13.37
CA VAL A 310 2.39 23.65 -14.55
C VAL A 310 3.03 24.16 -15.84
N SER A 311 3.34 25.45 -15.96
CA SER A 311 3.94 26.02 -17.16
C SER A 311 5.36 25.51 -17.39
N SER A 312 6.16 25.33 -16.33
CA SER A 312 7.50 24.74 -16.44
C SER A 312 7.43 23.30 -16.94
N VAL A 313 6.58 22.49 -16.30
CA VAL A 313 6.41 21.08 -16.67
C VAL A 313 5.85 20.93 -18.08
N ASN A 314 4.86 21.74 -18.46
CA ASN A 314 4.29 21.72 -19.80
C ASN A 314 5.33 22.07 -20.88
N ALA A 315 6.26 22.98 -20.60
CA ALA A 315 7.35 23.30 -21.52
C ALA A 315 8.29 22.10 -21.74
N ASP A 316 8.63 21.38 -20.67
CA ASP A 316 9.45 20.17 -20.74
C ASP A 316 8.74 19.04 -21.50
N ILE A 317 7.43 18.85 -21.28
CA ILE A 317 6.61 17.91 -22.05
C ILE A 317 6.61 18.27 -23.54
N ALA A 318 6.42 19.55 -23.89
CA ALA A 318 6.41 19.99 -25.27
C ALA A 318 7.76 19.78 -25.98
N ASP A 319 8.87 20.04 -25.29
CA ASP A 319 10.22 19.76 -25.82
C ASP A 319 10.44 18.26 -26.05
N LEU A 320 10.03 17.42 -25.10
CA LEU A 320 10.11 15.96 -25.24
C LEU A 320 9.28 15.48 -26.45
N SER A 321 8.02 15.92 -26.56
CA SER A 321 7.14 15.57 -27.66
C SER A 321 7.74 15.98 -29.01
N SER A 322 8.29 17.19 -29.12
CA SER A 322 8.97 17.65 -30.34
C SER A 322 10.19 16.79 -30.71
N LYS A 323 10.94 16.31 -29.71
CA LYS A 323 12.08 15.41 -29.94
C LYS A 323 11.63 14.02 -30.41
N MET A 324 10.52 13.49 -29.89
CA MET A 324 9.98 12.20 -30.29
C MET A 324 9.41 12.23 -31.72
N GLU A 325 8.72 13.30 -32.09
CA GLU A 325 8.19 13.47 -33.45
C GLU A 325 9.29 13.43 -34.52
N LYS A 326 10.47 14.03 -34.25
CA LYS A 326 11.62 14.04 -35.17
C LYS A 326 12.15 12.64 -35.49
N VAL A 327 11.93 11.66 -34.63
CA VAL A 327 12.30 10.26 -34.83
C VAL A 327 11.10 9.39 -35.21
N GLN A 328 10.03 10.00 -35.72
CA GLN A 328 8.80 9.32 -36.15
C GLN A 328 8.18 8.46 -35.04
N THR A 329 8.32 8.89 -33.78
CA THR A 329 7.81 8.21 -32.60
C THR A 329 6.69 9.03 -31.97
N ILE A 330 5.63 8.34 -31.53
CA ILE A 330 4.49 8.95 -30.86
C ILE A 330 4.62 8.71 -29.35
N LEU A 331 4.56 9.79 -28.58
CA LEU A 331 4.45 9.73 -27.13
C LEU A 331 2.98 9.45 -26.77
N GLN A 332 2.71 8.35 -26.08
CA GLN A 332 1.33 7.91 -25.82
C GLN A 332 0.69 8.53 -24.58
N SER A 333 1.44 8.67 -23.47
CA SER A 333 0.99 9.34 -22.25
C SER A 333 2.17 9.60 -21.32
N ILE A 334 2.03 10.59 -20.43
CA ILE A 334 2.99 10.88 -19.36
C ILE A 334 2.24 10.94 -18.04
N LYS A 335 2.83 10.37 -16.98
CA LYS A 335 2.35 10.52 -15.60
C LYS A 335 3.41 11.23 -14.76
N ILE A 336 2.99 12.31 -14.08
CA ILE A 336 3.87 13.20 -13.32
C ILE A 336 3.44 13.17 -11.86
N GLY A 337 4.34 12.72 -10.99
CA GLY A 337 4.15 12.77 -9.55
C GLY A 337 4.80 14.01 -8.95
N VAL A 338 4.05 14.82 -8.21
CA VAL A 338 4.56 16.00 -7.48
C VAL A 338 4.00 16.06 -6.07
N ARG A 339 4.79 16.56 -5.10
CA ARG A 339 4.26 16.83 -3.75
C ARG A 339 3.47 18.14 -3.77
N PRO A 340 2.39 18.28 -2.97
CA PRO A 340 1.59 19.50 -2.99
C PRO A 340 2.41 20.78 -2.74
N ASN A 341 3.35 20.77 -1.79
CA ASN A 341 4.17 21.94 -1.46
C ASN A 341 5.15 22.34 -2.56
N ASP A 342 5.43 21.44 -3.51
CA ASP A 342 6.33 21.71 -4.65
C ASP A 342 5.55 22.26 -5.86
N CYS A 343 4.23 22.05 -5.91
CA CYS A 343 3.36 22.44 -7.01
C CYS A 343 2.56 23.73 -6.72
N PHE A 344 2.05 23.89 -5.50
CA PHE A 344 1.10 24.94 -5.15
C PHE A 344 1.74 26.01 -4.27
N VAL A 345 1.57 27.28 -4.66
CA VAL A 345 2.01 28.43 -3.86
C VAL A 345 1.04 28.71 -2.71
N ASN A 346 -0.26 28.45 -2.91
CA ASN A 346 -1.27 28.70 -1.89
C ASN A 346 -2.00 27.42 -1.50
N ILE A 347 -1.82 27.01 -0.25
CA ILE A 347 -2.48 25.86 0.37
C ILE A 347 -3.28 26.36 1.56
N GLN A 348 -4.60 26.25 1.48
CA GLN A 348 -5.49 26.72 2.54
C GLN A 348 -5.35 25.88 3.82
N PRO A 349 -5.71 26.44 4.99
CA PRO A 349 -5.80 25.69 6.24
C PRO A 349 -6.69 24.45 6.11
N GLN A 350 -6.38 23.45 6.92
CA GLN A 350 -7.13 22.19 6.94
C GLN A 350 -8.60 22.41 7.35
N ILE A 351 -9.52 21.83 6.58
CA ILE A 351 -10.95 21.73 6.87
C ILE A 351 -11.23 20.29 7.31
N ILE A 352 -12.03 20.12 8.37
CA ILE A 352 -12.57 18.81 8.77
C ILE A 352 -13.93 18.64 8.10
N LEU A 353 -14.10 17.56 7.34
CA LEU A 353 -15.31 17.28 6.56
C LEU A 353 -16.35 16.44 7.29
#